data_AF-A0A7V5KGE1-F1
#
_entry.id   AF-A0A7V5KGE1-F1
#
_cell.length_a   1.000
_cell.length_b   1.000
_cell.length_c   1.000
_cell.angle_alpha   90.00
_cell.angle_beta   90.00
_cell.angle_gamma   90.00
#
_symmetry.space_group_name_H-M   'P 1'
#
loop_
_entity.id
_entity.type
_entity.pdbx_description
1 polymer ?
#
loop_
_entity_poly.entity_id
_entity_poly.type
_entity_poly.pdbx_seq_one_letter_code
_entity_poly.pdbx_strand_id
1 'polypeptide(L)'
;MSRLRTCFFTVFVLCVSLTVFAQEERILAEALDMCALDTTYYVSLETLNDSASASVVPAYDFINDGGGTFVIPPAEGKFLPTRVNLISAYFSWKGPYVIFQQGRTQLADGPYDKGTPLDPWGNPYYLFSPLGLVRGDIGSITLELYGDQFDRYTIVSLGPDGVKSSDDLLYSFGPPVTVPTISSLRGPRVEQVSDGPLARRLVQEDTPDYTVVAGTPLTIRGVHLADSQSSPTVMWQGNVWAQFVSTSPRELILIVPGSAQGFGALSVSVGSQVTNSVKLLVRQTTDAILWSEFE
;
A
#
# COMPACT_ATOMS: atom_id res chain seq x y z
N MET A 1 6.82 -44.85 -25.14
CA MET A 1 7.17 -43.55 -25.75
C MET A 1 6.07 -42.47 -25.68
N SER A 2 4.90 -42.69 -25.06
CA SER A 2 3.85 -41.65 -24.98
C SER A 2 3.87 -40.76 -23.73
N ARG A 3 4.55 -41.17 -22.63
CA ARG A 3 4.56 -40.40 -21.38
C ARG A 3 5.54 -39.21 -21.35
N LEU A 4 6.55 -39.17 -22.23
CA LEU A 4 7.48 -38.04 -22.31
C LEU A 4 6.89 -36.82 -23.04
N ARG A 5 5.98 -37.02 -24.00
CA ARG A 5 5.42 -35.91 -24.80
C ARG A 5 4.42 -35.06 -24.01
N THR A 6 3.71 -35.64 -23.04
CA THR A 6 2.73 -34.93 -22.23
C THR A 6 3.41 -34.00 -21.20
N CYS A 7 4.47 -34.45 -20.53
CA CYS A 7 5.21 -33.59 -19.59
C CYS A 7 5.88 -32.39 -20.27
N PHE A 8 6.44 -32.56 -21.47
CA PHE A 8 7.07 -31.45 -22.20
C PHE A 8 6.04 -30.41 -22.66
N PHE A 9 4.83 -30.82 -23.03
CA PHE A 9 3.79 -29.89 -23.48
C PHE A 9 3.22 -29.07 -22.32
N THR A 10 2.98 -29.70 -21.16
CA THR A 10 2.47 -29.00 -19.96
C THR A 10 3.51 -28.03 -19.38
N VAL A 11 4.78 -28.41 -19.32
CA VAL A 11 5.86 -27.53 -18.84
C VAL A 11 6.10 -26.35 -19.80
N PHE A 12 6.02 -26.57 -21.11
CA PHE A 12 6.20 -25.49 -22.09
C PHE A 12 5.02 -24.49 -22.09
N VAL A 13 3.78 -24.96 -21.98
CA VAL A 13 2.60 -24.08 -21.86
C VAL A 13 2.64 -23.29 -20.55
N LEU A 14 3.01 -23.92 -19.43
CA LEU A 14 3.15 -23.24 -18.14
C LEU A 14 4.24 -22.16 -18.19
N CYS A 15 5.43 -22.47 -18.73
CA CYS A 15 6.53 -21.51 -18.83
C CYS A 15 6.26 -20.35 -19.81
N VAL A 16 5.58 -20.61 -20.94
CA VAL A 16 5.18 -19.55 -21.89
C VAL A 16 4.09 -18.66 -21.29
N SER A 17 3.18 -19.23 -20.51
CA SER A 17 2.14 -18.47 -19.83
C SER A 17 2.73 -17.53 -18.77
N LEU A 18 3.61 -18.02 -17.89
CA LEU A 18 4.29 -17.20 -16.87
C LEU A 18 5.11 -16.04 -17.46
N THR A 19 5.75 -16.24 -18.62
CA THR A 19 6.55 -15.19 -19.28
C THR A 19 5.69 -14.12 -19.95
N VAL A 20 4.51 -14.47 -20.47
CA VAL A 20 3.53 -13.49 -21.00
C VAL A 20 2.84 -12.73 -19.86
N PHE A 21 2.67 -13.33 -18.69
CA PHE A 21 1.97 -12.70 -17.56
C PHE A 21 2.84 -11.71 -16.81
N ALA A 22 4.12 -12.03 -16.60
CA ALA A 22 5.11 -11.07 -16.14
C ALA A 22 5.27 -9.87 -17.12
N GLN A 23 4.86 -10.03 -18.38
CA GLN A 23 4.86 -8.95 -19.35
C GLN A 23 3.70 -7.96 -19.16
N GLU A 24 2.52 -8.41 -18.71
CA GLU A 24 1.37 -7.53 -18.47
C GLU A 24 1.63 -6.60 -17.26
N GLU A 25 2.18 -7.13 -16.16
CA GLU A 25 2.56 -6.34 -14.99
C GLU A 25 3.61 -5.28 -15.34
N ARG A 26 4.59 -5.67 -16.17
CA ARG A 26 5.60 -4.75 -16.68
C ARG A 26 4.98 -3.62 -17.51
N ILE A 27 4.02 -3.90 -18.39
CA ILE A 27 3.34 -2.88 -19.19
C ILE A 27 2.59 -1.88 -18.29
N LEU A 28 1.91 -2.37 -17.25
CA LEU A 28 1.23 -1.52 -16.27
C LEU A 28 2.22 -0.64 -15.49
N ALA A 29 3.35 -1.19 -15.09
CA ALA A 29 4.42 -0.45 -14.42
C ALA A 29 5.04 0.63 -15.33
N GLU A 30 5.35 0.29 -16.59
CA GLU A 30 5.85 1.25 -17.58
C GLU A 30 4.83 2.37 -17.84
N ALA A 31 3.52 2.04 -17.87
CA ALA A 31 2.45 3.04 -17.99
C ALA A 31 2.39 3.99 -16.77
N LEU A 32 2.59 3.48 -15.55
CA LEU A 32 2.70 4.32 -14.35
C LEU A 32 3.93 5.22 -14.38
N ASP A 33 5.08 4.71 -14.81
CA ASP A 33 6.31 5.50 -14.95
C ASP A 33 6.13 6.62 -15.99
N MET A 34 5.50 6.33 -17.13
CA MET A 34 5.16 7.36 -18.13
C MET A 34 4.16 8.39 -17.57
N CYS A 35 3.14 7.94 -16.83
CA CYS A 35 2.22 8.83 -16.14
C CYS A 35 2.94 9.77 -15.16
N ALA A 36 3.88 9.25 -14.38
CA ALA A 36 4.66 10.05 -13.44
C ALA A 36 5.63 11.01 -14.14
N LEU A 37 6.16 10.67 -15.32
CA LEU A 37 6.97 11.60 -16.11
C LEU A 37 6.15 12.81 -16.57
N ASP A 38 4.90 12.60 -16.99
CA ASP A 38 4.04 13.65 -17.50
C ASP A 38 3.34 14.46 -16.41
N THR A 39 2.96 13.83 -15.30
CA THR A 39 2.13 14.43 -14.26
C THR A 39 2.85 14.65 -12.93
N THR A 40 4.05 14.11 -12.77
CA THR A 40 4.80 14.00 -11.49
C THR A 40 4.19 13.04 -10.46
N TYR A 41 3.11 12.33 -10.81
CA TYR A 41 2.39 11.45 -9.89
C TYR A 41 2.18 10.04 -10.46
N TYR A 42 2.14 9.06 -9.56
CA TYR A 42 1.44 7.81 -9.79
C TYR A 42 -0.04 7.96 -9.49
N VAL A 43 -0.84 7.10 -10.12
CA VAL A 43 -2.29 6.96 -9.94
C VAL A 43 -2.60 5.49 -9.68
N SER A 44 -3.85 5.17 -9.36
CA SER A 44 -4.31 3.79 -9.33
C SER A 44 -4.38 3.17 -10.73
N LEU A 45 -4.42 1.83 -10.81
CA LEU A 45 -4.30 1.13 -12.09
C LEU A 45 -5.48 1.41 -13.03
N GLU A 46 -6.70 1.46 -12.49
CA GLU A 46 -7.91 1.78 -13.22
C GLU A 46 -7.86 3.14 -13.93
N THR A 47 -7.17 4.12 -13.30
CA THR A 47 -7.02 5.48 -13.83
C THR A 47 -6.14 5.52 -15.08
N LEU A 48 -5.23 4.55 -15.29
CA LEU A 48 -4.30 4.58 -16.43
C LEU A 48 -4.98 4.44 -17.80
N ASN A 49 -6.17 3.84 -17.81
CA ASN A 49 -6.99 3.66 -19.00
C ASN A 49 -7.86 4.88 -19.33
N ASP A 50 -7.89 5.89 -18.46
CA ASP A 50 -8.69 7.07 -18.68
C ASP A 50 -8.12 8.01 -19.74
N SER A 51 -9.02 8.46 -20.59
CA SER A 51 -8.75 9.47 -21.60
C SER A 51 -9.30 10.83 -21.16
N ALA A 52 -8.80 11.91 -21.76
CA ALA A 52 -9.40 13.24 -21.60
C ALA A 52 -10.83 13.36 -22.20
N SER A 53 -11.35 12.30 -22.85
CA SER A 53 -12.65 12.28 -23.53
C SER A 53 -13.69 11.50 -22.71
N ALA A 54 -14.79 12.16 -22.35
CA ALA A 54 -15.87 11.63 -21.50
C ALA A 54 -16.75 10.52 -22.15
N SER A 55 -16.31 9.92 -23.27
CA SER A 55 -17.14 9.03 -24.09
C SER A 55 -16.77 7.54 -23.99
N VAL A 56 -16.02 7.14 -22.96
CA VAL A 56 -15.64 5.73 -22.75
C VAL A 56 -16.59 5.09 -21.74
N VAL A 57 -17.30 4.05 -22.17
CA VAL A 57 -18.06 3.16 -21.31
C VAL A 57 -17.14 2.00 -20.93
N PRO A 58 -17.01 1.63 -19.64
CA PRO A 58 -17.81 2.05 -18.48
C PRO A 58 -17.29 3.31 -17.76
N ALA A 59 -18.18 4.00 -17.04
CA ALA A 59 -17.81 5.13 -16.18
C ALA A 59 -17.16 4.64 -14.88
N TYR A 60 -15.86 4.92 -14.74
CA TYR A 60 -15.09 4.78 -13.51
C TYR A 60 -14.62 6.18 -13.06
N ASP A 61 -13.93 6.30 -11.92
CA ASP A 61 -13.49 7.60 -11.38
C ASP A 61 -12.58 8.34 -12.36
N PHE A 62 -13.12 9.35 -13.06
CA PHE A 62 -12.39 10.04 -14.11
C PHE A 62 -11.30 10.94 -13.53
N ILE A 63 -10.20 11.09 -14.29
CA ILE A 63 -9.10 12.04 -14.02
C ILE A 63 -9.52 13.50 -13.76
N ASN A 64 -10.77 13.89 -14.05
CA ASN A 64 -11.35 15.21 -13.80
C ASN A 64 -12.68 15.21 -13.04
N ASP A 65 -13.24 14.05 -12.68
CA ASP A 65 -14.53 14.00 -11.98
C ASP A 65 -14.37 14.38 -10.50
N GLY A 66 -15.38 15.04 -9.92
CA GLY A 66 -15.37 15.39 -8.49
C GLY A 66 -14.18 16.25 -8.03
N GLY A 67 -13.50 16.97 -8.93
CA GLY A 67 -12.29 17.74 -8.62
C GLY A 67 -10.98 17.03 -9.00
N GLY A 68 -11.04 15.86 -9.62
CA GLY A 68 -9.90 15.11 -10.14
C GLY A 68 -9.78 13.71 -9.54
N THR A 69 -8.62 13.09 -9.70
CA THR A 69 -8.32 11.75 -9.15
C THR A 69 -7.39 11.84 -7.94
N PHE A 70 -7.29 10.75 -7.17
CA PHE A 70 -6.26 10.64 -6.14
C PHE A 70 -4.91 10.31 -6.76
N VAL A 71 -3.88 11.00 -6.27
CA VAL A 71 -2.53 10.92 -6.83
C VAL A 71 -1.52 10.63 -5.73
N ILE A 72 -0.48 9.87 -6.09
CA ILE A 72 0.60 9.46 -5.20
C ILE A 72 1.89 10.10 -5.72
N PRO A 73 2.52 11.02 -4.99
CA PRO A 73 3.89 11.43 -5.28
C PRO A 73 4.81 10.21 -5.16
N PRO A 74 5.60 9.85 -6.20
CA PRO A 74 6.40 8.62 -6.18
C PRO A 74 7.34 8.51 -4.98
N ALA A 75 7.90 9.64 -4.55
CA ALA A 75 8.80 9.74 -3.40
C ALA A 75 8.08 9.64 -2.03
N GLU A 76 6.75 9.77 -1.98
CA GLU A 76 5.97 9.72 -0.73
C GLU A 76 5.27 8.38 -0.49
N GLY A 77 4.87 7.66 -1.55
CA GLY A 77 4.23 6.34 -1.39
C GLY A 77 2.80 6.35 -0.90
N LYS A 78 2.21 7.51 -0.65
CA LYS A 78 0.84 7.68 -0.15
C LYS A 78 0.08 8.72 -0.96
N PHE A 79 -1.24 8.65 -0.91
CA PHE A 79 -2.09 9.62 -1.57
C PHE A 79 -1.96 11.02 -0.98
N LEU A 80 -2.06 12.04 -1.84
CA LEU A 80 -2.31 13.40 -1.40
C LEU A 80 -3.67 13.50 -0.69
N PRO A 81 -3.83 14.41 0.29
CA PRO A 81 -5.08 14.55 1.04
C PRO A 81 -6.25 15.03 0.17
N THR A 82 -5.95 15.69 -0.95
CA THR A 82 -6.92 16.24 -1.90
C THR A 82 -6.74 15.62 -3.28
N ARG A 83 -7.86 15.44 -3.98
CA ARG A 83 -7.87 15.09 -5.40
C ARG A 83 -7.16 16.15 -6.23
N VAL A 84 -6.57 15.72 -7.34
CA VAL A 84 -5.89 16.60 -8.30
C VAL A 84 -6.55 16.43 -9.67
N ASN A 85 -7.04 17.54 -10.22
CA ASN A 85 -7.52 17.58 -11.58
C ASN A 85 -6.33 17.52 -12.54
N LEU A 86 -6.02 16.32 -13.03
CA LEU A 86 -4.86 16.08 -13.88
C LEU A 86 -5.01 16.69 -15.29
N ILE A 87 -6.22 17.09 -15.71
CA ILE A 87 -6.41 17.77 -17.00
C ILE A 87 -5.91 19.22 -16.93
N SER A 88 -6.22 19.91 -15.82
CA SER A 88 -5.86 21.32 -15.62
C SER A 88 -4.60 21.53 -14.78
N ALA A 89 -3.95 20.46 -14.32
CA ALA A 89 -2.70 20.53 -13.58
C ALA A 89 -1.57 21.14 -14.43
N TYR A 90 -0.59 21.75 -13.78
CA TYR A 90 0.59 22.32 -14.47
C TYR A 90 1.33 21.25 -15.29
N PHE A 91 1.51 20.08 -14.69
CA PHE A 91 1.95 18.86 -15.35
C PHE A 91 0.71 18.03 -15.69
N SER A 92 0.15 18.31 -16.87
CA SER A 92 -1.16 17.80 -17.29
C SER A 92 -1.07 16.37 -17.83
N TRP A 93 -2.11 15.57 -17.57
CA TRP A 93 -2.36 14.27 -18.18
C TRP A 93 -2.26 14.31 -19.71
N LYS A 94 -1.51 13.38 -20.30
CA LYS A 94 -1.40 13.18 -21.76
C LYS A 94 -1.98 11.84 -22.24
N GLY A 95 -2.48 11.04 -21.31
CA GLY A 95 -2.98 9.69 -21.55
C GLY A 95 -4.34 9.59 -22.26
N PRO A 96 -4.84 8.36 -22.46
CA PRO A 96 -4.58 7.17 -21.64
C PRO A 96 -3.17 6.59 -21.84
N TYR A 97 -2.56 6.07 -20.77
CA TYR A 97 -1.21 5.48 -20.81
C TYR A 97 -1.20 3.99 -21.14
N VAL A 98 -2.34 3.31 -20.92
CA VAL A 98 -2.59 1.94 -21.36
C VAL A 98 -4.06 1.83 -21.76
N ILE A 99 -4.38 0.96 -22.70
CA ILE A 99 -5.77 0.66 -23.04
C ILE A 99 -6.06 -0.79 -22.65
N PHE A 100 -7.01 -0.98 -21.74
CA PHE A 100 -7.39 -2.32 -21.29
C PHE A 100 -8.23 -3.03 -22.35
N GLN A 101 -8.00 -4.34 -22.48
CA GLN A 101 -8.79 -5.17 -23.38
C GLN A 101 -10.25 -5.19 -22.91
N GLN A 102 -11.18 -5.15 -23.86
CA GLN A 102 -12.61 -5.20 -23.56
C GLN A 102 -12.95 -6.47 -22.77
N GLY A 103 -13.65 -6.31 -21.64
CA GLY A 103 -14.02 -7.42 -20.76
C GLY A 103 -12.92 -7.88 -19.78
N ARG A 104 -11.73 -7.25 -19.79
CA ARG A 104 -10.64 -7.51 -18.83
C ARG A 104 -10.49 -6.41 -17.78
N THR A 105 -11.63 -5.92 -17.28
CA THR A 105 -11.67 -4.94 -16.18
C THR A 105 -12.73 -5.35 -15.18
N GLN A 106 -12.51 -5.10 -13.90
CA GLN A 106 -13.50 -5.35 -12.86
C GLN A 106 -14.71 -4.41 -13.03
N LEU A 107 -15.89 -4.97 -13.33
CA LEU A 107 -17.09 -4.18 -13.65
C LEU A 107 -18.00 -3.91 -12.44
N ALA A 108 -17.98 -4.82 -11.46
CA ALA A 108 -18.79 -4.73 -10.26
C ALA A 108 -17.96 -4.19 -9.09
N ASP A 109 -18.66 -3.77 -8.04
CA ASP A 109 -18.06 -3.64 -6.73
C ASP A 109 -17.56 -5.03 -6.35
N GLY A 110 -16.24 -5.20 -6.34
CA GLY A 110 -15.57 -6.50 -6.27
C GLY A 110 -14.55 -6.56 -5.13
N PRO A 111 -13.63 -7.53 -5.15
CA PRO A 111 -12.61 -7.65 -4.11
C PRO A 111 -11.61 -6.48 -4.10
N TYR A 112 -11.58 -5.69 -5.18
CA TYR A 112 -10.73 -4.50 -5.33
C TYR A 112 -11.49 -3.37 -6.04
N ASP A 113 -10.78 -2.39 -6.59
CA ASP A 113 -11.39 -1.17 -7.11
C ASP A 113 -12.05 -1.40 -8.48
N LYS A 114 -13.14 -0.67 -8.71
CA LYS A 114 -13.91 -0.81 -9.95
C LYS A 114 -13.12 -0.21 -11.12
N GLY A 115 -13.04 -0.95 -12.23
CA GLY A 115 -12.27 -0.57 -13.42
C GLY A 115 -10.84 -1.10 -13.45
N THR A 116 -10.36 -1.71 -12.36
CA THR A 116 -9.03 -2.31 -12.32
C THR A 116 -8.88 -3.39 -13.39
N PRO A 117 -7.74 -3.46 -14.11
CA PRO A 117 -7.49 -4.51 -15.08
C PRO A 117 -7.46 -5.89 -14.41
N LEU A 118 -8.00 -6.88 -15.12
CA LEU A 118 -7.99 -8.28 -14.69
C LEU A 118 -6.82 -9.02 -15.32
N ASP A 119 -6.18 -9.84 -14.50
CA ASP A 119 -5.18 -10.82 -14.89
C ASP A 119 -5.80 -11.93 -15.78
N PRO A 120 -4.98 -12.83 -16.34
CA PRO A 120 -5.43 -13.88 -17.24
C PRO A 120 -6.42 -14.88 -16.62
N TRP A 121 -6.46 -14.98 -15.29
CA TRP A 121 -7.35 -15.86 -14.55
C TRP A 121 -8.63 -15.16 -14.11
N GLY A 122 -8.76 -13.86 -14.39
CA GLY A 122 -9.91 -13.05 -14.06
C GLY A 122 -9.86 -12.42 -12.68
N ASN A 123 -8.71 -12.48 -11.99
CA ASN A 123 -8.47 -11.79 -10.72
C ASN A 123 -7.94 -10.37 -10.99
N PRO A 124 -8.21 -9.38 -10.12
CA PRO A 124 -7.68 -8.03 -10.33
C PRO A 124 -6.15 -7.98 -10.15
N TYR A 125 -5.48 -7.11 -10.89
CA TYR A 125 -4.13 -6.70 -10.56
C TYR A 125 -4.14 -5.74 -9.37
N TYR A 126 -3.24 -5.92 -8.43
CA TYR A 126 -3.11 -5.09 -7.24
C TYR A 126 -1.88 -4.19 -7.35
N LEU A 127 -2.03 -2.91 -7.05
CA LEU A 127 -0.91 -1.99 -6.92
C LEU A 127 -0.55 -1.80 -5.45
N PHE A 128 0.69 -2.10 -5.11
CA PHE A 128 1.26 -1.80 -3.81
C PHE A 128 2.25 -0.66 -3.91
N SER A 129 2.18 0.22 -2.92
CA SER A 129 3.29 1.10 -2.56
C SER A 129 4.15 0.42 -1.49
N PRO A 130 5.35 0.96 -1.17
CA PRO A 130 6.12 0.51 -0.01
C PRO A 130 5.43 0.65 1.35
N LEU A 131 4.26 1.31 1.38
CA LEU A 131 3.47 1.60 2.56
C LEU A 131 2.21 0.74 2.70
N GLY A 132 1.79 0.03 1.63
CA GLY A 132 0.56 -0.75 1.64
C GLY A 132 -0.10 -0.90 0.26
N LEU A 133 -1.25 -1.58 0.25
CA LEU A 133 -2.11 -1.71 -0.91
C LEU A 133 -2.74 -0.36 -1.26
N VAL A 134 -2.65 0.04 -2.52
CA VAL A 134 -3.25 1.28 -3.03
C VAL A 134 -4.73 1.05 -3.28
N ARG A 135 -5.61 1.90 -2.72
CA ARG A 135 -7.05 1.92 -3.01
C ARG A 135 -7.42 3.26 -3.64
N GLY A 136 -7.52 3.27 -4.97
CA GLY A 136 -7.71 4.44 -5.80
C GLY A 136 -9.08 5.08 -5.65
N ASP A 137 -10.14 4.29 -5.51
CA ASP A 137 -11.52 4.75 -5.39
C ASP A 137 -11.74 5.70 -4.19
N ILE A 138 -11.14 5.37 -3.05
CA ILE A 138 -11.26 6.11 -1.79
C ILE A 138 -10.01 6.95 -1.46
N GLY A 139 -8.90 6.76 -2.19
CA GLY A 139 -7.63 7.44 -1.95
C GLY A 139 -6.99 6.99 -0.63
N SER A 140 -6.94 5.67 -0.40
CA SER A 140 -6.50 5.04 0.85
C SER A 140 -5.31 4.12 0.61
N ILE A 141 -4.40 4.01 1.58
CA ILE A 141 -3.36 2.97 1.58
C ILE A 141 -3.69 2.00 2.73
N THR A 142 -3.99 0.74 2.41
CA THR A 142 -4.44 -0.27 3.37
C THR A 142 -3.40 -1.37 3.58
N LEU A 143 -3.57 -2.16 4.65
CA LEU A 143 -2.68 -3.27 5.00
C LEU A 143 -3.20 -4.65 4.53
N GLU A 144 -4.15 -4.67 3.61
CA GLU A 144 -4.72 -5.89 3.02
C GLU A 144 -3.66 -6.69 2.23
N LEU A 145 -3.88 -8.01 2.09
CA LEU A 145 -3.05 -8.92 1.31
C LEU A 145 -1.56 -8.93 1.75
N TYR A 146 -0.69 -8.33 0.94
CA TYR A 146 0.74 -8.20 1.23
C TYR A 146 1.04 -7.03 2.16
N GLY A 147 0.11 -6.11 2.38
CA GLY A 147 0.29 -4.91 3.19
C GLY A 147 1.58 -4.16 2.81
N ASP A 148 2.42 -3.91 3.79
CA ASP A 148 3.68 -3.17 3.68
C ASP A 148 4.92 -4.09 3.58
N GLN A 149 4.79 -5.23 2.88
CA GLN A 149 5.91 -6.18 2.70
C GLN A 149 6.93 -5.73 1.66
N PHE A 150 6.52 -4.95 0.65
CA PHE A 150 7.38 -4.53 -0.45
C PHE A 150 8.17 -3.26 -0.11
N ASP A 151 9.41 -3.17 -0.59
CA ASP A 151 10.31 -2.01 -0.45
C ASP A 151 10.19 -0.99 -1.59
N ARG A 152 9.52 -1.38 -2.67
CA ARG A 152 9.24 -0.58 -3.86
C ARG A 152 7.77 -0.70 -4.25
N TYR A 153 7.36 0.11 -5.22
CA TYR A 153 6.07 -0.11 -5.85
C TYR A 153 6.08 -1.47 -6.52
N THR A 154 5.01 -2.23 -6.33
CA THR A 154 4.90 -3.59 -6.85
C THR A 154 3.51 -3.80 -7.40
N ILE A 155 3.42 -4.32 -8.62
CA ILE A 155 2.19 -4.84 -9.18
C ILE A 155 2.14 -6.33 -8.90
N VAL A 156 0.98 -6.80 -8.43
CA VAL A 156 0.77 -8.20 -8.03
C VAL A 156 -0.42 -8.79 -8.78
N SER A 157 -0.25 -9.97 -9.36
CA SER A 157 -1.34 -10.89 -9.70
C SER A 157 -1.33 -12.06 -8.73
N LEU A 158 -2.50 -12.40 -8.18
CA LEU A 158 -2.68 -13.56 -7.28
C LEU A 158 -2.74 -14.89 -8.05
N GLY A 159 -2.39 -14.89 -9.33
CA GLY A 159 -2.28 -16.12 -10.09
C GLY A 159 -3.60 -16.87 -10.29
N PRO A 160 -3.52 -18.17 -10.65
CA PRO A 160 -4.68 -19.03 -10.87
C PRO A 160 -5.58 -19.27 -9.65
N ASP A 161 -5.02 -19.27 -8.45
CA ASP A 161 -5.78 -19.60 -7.24
C ASP A 161 -6.51 -18.38 -6.64
N GLY A 162 -6.12 -17.17 -7.04
CA GLY A 162 -6.76 -15.93 -6.64
C GLY A 162 -6.58 -15.59 -5.16
N VAL A 163 -5.61 -16.21 -4.49
CA VAL A 163 -5.31 -15.98 -3.08
C VAL A 163 -3.84 -15.69 -2.89
N LYS A 164 -3.50 -14.97 -1.81
CA LYS A 164 -2.10 -14.69 -1.50
C LYS A 164 -1.33 -15.99 -1.27
N SER A 165 -0.42 -16.30 -2.16
CA SER A 165 0.19 -17.61 -2.30
C SER A 165 1.62 -17.51 -2.84
N SER A 166 2.23 -18.66 -3.13
CA SER A 166 3.58 -18.75 -3.69
C SER A 166 3.62 -18.72 -5.22
N ASP A 167 2.47 -18.87 -5.88
CA ASP A 167 2.31 -18.78 -7.33
C ASP A 167 1.98 -17.38 -7.83
N ASP A 168 1.78 -16.42 -6.91
CA ASP A 168 1.61 -15.00 -7.20
C ASP A 168 2.77 -14.45 -8.03
N LEU A 169 2.42 -13.60 -8.98
CA LEU A 169 3.36 -12.87 -9.82
C LEU A 169 3.56 -11.48 -9.25
N LEU A 170 4.83 -11.06 -9.16
CA LEU A 170 5.25 -9.83 -8.51
C LEU A 170 6.18 -9.07 -9.45
N TYR A 171 5.84 -7.82 -9.76
CA TYR A 171 6.70 -6.93 -10.54
C TYR A 171 6.98 -5.63 -9.81
N SER A 172 8.21 -5.47 -9.32
CA SER A 172 8.66 -4.25 -8.65
C SER A 172 9.18 -3.20 -9.62
N PHE A 173 8.81 -1.95 -9.41
CA PHE A 173 9.14 -0.81 -10.27
C PHE A 173 9.23 0.50 -9.48
N GLY A 174 9.54 1.58 -10.20
CA GLY A 174 9.55 2.93 -9.66
C GLY A 174 10.71 3.26 -8.70
N PRO A 175 10.81 4.53 -8.30
CA PRO A 175 11.80 4.97 -7.33
C PRO A 175 11.46 4.47 -5.92
N PRO A 176 12.45 4.40 -5.02
CA PRO A 176 12.16 4.18 -3.60
C PRO A 176 11.40 5.37 -3.02
N VAL A 177 10.52 5.12 -2.05
CA VAL A 177 9.90 6.16 -1.23
C VAL A 177 10.95 6.73 -0.29
N THR A 178 11.12 8.04 -0.26
CA THR A 178 12.18 8.75 0.49
C THR A 178 11.66 9.55 1.68
N VAL A 179 10.34 9.74 1.79
CA VAL A 179 9.74 10.50 2.89
C VAL A 179 9.45 9.57 4.08
N PRO A 180 10.01 9.84 5.29
CA PRO A 180 9.77 9.04 6.48
C PRO A 180 8.29 8.87 6.77
N THR A 181 7.83 7.63 6.83
CA THR A 181 6.41 7.31 7.00
C THR A 181 6.26 5.98 7.75
N ILE A 182 5.35 5.94 8.72
CA ILE A 182 4.93 4.71 9.43
C ILE A 182 3.82 4.05 8.62
N SER A 183 4.03 2.79 8.26
CA SER A 183 3.06 1.96 7.53
C SER A 183 2.23 1.08 8.45
N SER A 184 2.84 0.46 9.47
CA SER A 184 2.12 -0.44 10.37
C SER A 184 2.78 -0.58 11.74
N LEU A 185 2.01 -1.07 12.71
CA LEU A 185 2.51 -1.51 14.02
C LEU A 185 2.32 -3.02 14.17
N ARG A 186 3.30 -3.70 14.77
CA ARG A 186 3.28 -5.15 15.03
C ARG A 186 3.87 -5.47 16.39
N GLY A 187 3.52 -6.63 16.94
CA GLY A 187 4.07 -7.13 18.19
C GLY A 187 3.16 -8.16 18.83
N PRO A 188 3.62 -8.84 19.89
CA PRO A 188 2.87 -9.91 20.55
C PRO A 188 1.59 -9.43 21.23
N ARG A 189 1.49 -8.15 21.56
CA ARG A 189 0.30 -7.53 22.17
C ARG A 189 -0.10 -6.25 21.44
N VAL A 190 -0.20 -6.37 20.12
CA VAL A 190 -0.61 -5.29 19.21
C VAL A 190 -1.80 -5.80 18.40
N GLU A 191 -2.95 -5.15 18.53
CA GLU A 191 -4.13 -5.39 17.71
C GLU A 191 -4.32 -4.24 16.75
N GLN A 192 -4.49 -4.57 15.48
CA GLN A 192 -4.92 -3.64 14.46
C GLN A 192 -6.45 -3.47 14.55
N VAL A 193 -6.91 -2.24 14.72
CA VAL A 193 -8.32 -1.91 14.91
C VAL A 193 -8.94 -1.31 13.63
N SER A 194 -8.12 -0.73 12.75
CA SER A 194 -8.53 -0.13 11.47
C SER A 194 -7.69 -0.65 10.30
N ASP A 195 -8.00 -0.27 9.06
CA ASP A 195 -7.29 -0.73 7.85
C ASP A 195 -5.83 -0.23 7.74
N GLY A 196 -5.41 0.66 8.65
CA GLY A 196 -4.03 1.13 8.78
C GLY A 196 -3.94 2.64 9.00
N PRO A 197 -2.75 3.14 9.39
CA PRO A 197 -2.55 4.56 9.72
C PRO A 197 -2.58 5.51 8.51
N LEU A 198 -2.53 4.95 7.30
CA LEU A 198 -2.66 5.66 6.03
C LEU A 198 -4.01 5.39 5.36
N ALA A 199 -4.87 4.62 6.01
CA ALA A 199 -6.19 4.37 5.50
C ALA A 199 -7.01 5.65 5.61
N ARG A 200 -7.70 6.01 4.53
CA ARG A 200 -8.51 7.22 4.54
C ARG A 200 -9.77 6.98 5.34
N ARG A 201 -10.01 7.85 6.32
CA ARG A 201 -11.18 7.80 7.18
C ARG A 201 -12.17 8.90 6.81
N LEU A 202 -13.45 8.59 6.93
CA LEU A 202 -14.49 9.61 6.94
C LEU A 202 -14.29 10.48 8.20
N VAL A 203 -14.61 11.77 8.11
CA VAL A 203 -14.33 12.76 9.16
C VAL A 203 -14.97 12.32 10.50
N GLN A 204 -14.25 12.52 11.61
CA GLN A 204 -14.64 12.27 13.02
C GLN A 204 -14.54 10.83 13.58
N GLU A 205 -13.73 9.95 13.02
CA GLU A 205 -13.41 8.70 13.72
C GLU A 205 -12.25 8.87 14.73
N ASP A 206 -12.59 8.94 16.02
CA ASP A 206 -11.64 8.87 17.15
C ASP A 206 -11.25 7.42 17.51
N THR A 207 -11.49 6.47 16.60
CA THR A 207 -11.05 5.09 16.72
C THR A 207 -9.52 5.00 16.64
N PRO A 208 -8.87 4.20 17.49
CA PRO A 208 -7.44 3.94 17.33
C PRO A 208 -7.16 3.18 16.02
N ASP A 209 -5.99 3.43 15.44
CA ASP A 209 -5.41 2.52 14.43
C ASP A 209 -5.02 1.19 15.08
N TYR A 210 -4.45 1.27 16.28
CA TYR A 210 -3.95 0.12 17.03
C TYR A 210 -4.22 0.22 18.53
N THR A 211 -4.42 -0.94 19.15
CA THR A 211 -4.37 -1.11 20.60
C THR A 211 -3.12 -1.87 20.98
N VAL A 212 -2.37 -1.39 21.97
CA VAL A 212 -1.13 -2.00 22.45
C VAL A 212 -1.08 -2.08 23.97
N VAL A 213 -0.30 -3.03 24.50
CA VAL A 213 -0.13 -3.20 25.95
C VAL A 213 1.20 -2.60 26.42
N ALA A 214 1.14 -1.79 27.48
CA ALA A 214 2.31 -1.22 28.13
C ALA A 214 3.31 -2.30 28.59
N GLY A 215 4.61 -1.99 28.54
CA GLY A 215 5.68 -2.91 28.92
C GLY A 215 5.97 -4.03 27.91
N THR A 216 5.29 -4.06 26.76
CA THR A 216 5.52 -5.09 25.73
C THR A 216 6.36 -4.58 24.56
N PRO A 217 7.03 -5.49 23.81
CA PRO A 217 7.70 -5.12 22.56
C PRO A 217 6.70 -4.58 21.53
N LEU A 218 7.04 -3.45 20.93
CA LEU A 218 6.34 -2.83 19.80
C LEU A 218 7.32 -2.68 18.63
N THR A 219 6.95 -3.25 17.50
CA THR A 219 7.61 -3.07 16.21
C THR A 219 6.85 -2.02 15.41
N ILE A 220 7.50 -0.91 15.10
CA ILE A 220 7.02 0.15 14.20
C ILE A 220 7.63 -0.13 12.83
N ARG A 221 6.79 -0.38 11.81
CA ARG A 221 7.22 -0.61 10.42
C ARG A 221 6.94 0.62 9.57
N GLY A 222 7.75 0.83 8.53
CA GLY A 222 7.65 2.00 7.68
C GLY A 222 8.79 2.13 6.68
N VAL A 223 9.01 3.36 6.22
CA VAL A 223 10.11 3.76 5.34
C VAL A 223 10.90 4.88 6.01
N HIS A 224 12.21 4.88 5.81
CA HIS A 224 13.12 5.89 6.34
C HIS A 224 12.94 6.19 7.83
N LEU A 225 12.68 5.14 8.63
CA LEU A 225 12.46 5.27 10.07
C LEU A 225 13.74 5.44 10.87
N ALA A 226 14.90 5.18 10.28
CA ALA A 226 16.22 5.45 10.84
C ALA A 226 17.20 5.71 9.70
N ASP A 227 18.22 6.52 9.97
CA ASP A 227 19.35 6.75 9.07
C ASP A 227 20.69 6.64 9.85
N SER A 228 21.81 6.71 9.13
CA SER A 228 23.14 6.61 9.74
C SER A 228 23.63 7.88 10.44
N GLN A 229 22.91 9.00 10.30
CA GLN A 229 23.33 10.33 10.76
C GLN A 229 22.48 10.86 11.94
N SER A 230 21.30 10.29 12.15
CA SER A 230 20.29 10.74 13.09
C SER A 230 19.71 9.55 13.84
N SER A 231 19.68 9.64 15.17
CA SER A 231 18.96 8.65 15.97
C SER A 231 17.46 8.91 15.90
N PRO A 232 16.63 7.91 15.57
CA PRO A 232 15.19 8.09 15.56
C PRO A 232 14.68 8.35 16.98
N THR A 233 13.67 9.21 17.08
CA THR A 233 12.98 9.49 18.34
C THR A 233 11.51 9.16 18.16
N VAL A 234 10.99 8.23 18.96
CA VAL A 234 9.56 7.93 18.97
C VAL A 234 8.86 8.86 19.96
N MET A 235 7.83 9.54 19.51
CA MET A 235 7.01 10.44 20.32
C MET A 235 5.59 9.89 20.42
N TRP A 236 5.04 9.85 21.64
CA TRP A 236 3.65 9.51 21.90
C TRP A 236 3.07 10.44 22.97
N GLN A 237 1.99 11.15 22.63
CA GLN A 237 1.42 12.22 23.48
C GLN A 237 2.46 13.27 23.94
N GLY A 238 3.45 13.57 23.11
CA GLY A 238 4.56 14.47 23.46
C GLY A 238 5.63 13.87 24.38
N ASN A 239 5.45 12.63 24.85
CA ASN A 239 6.47 11.90 25.59
C ASN A 239 7.40 11.15 24.64
N VAL A 240 8.70 11.17 24.94
CA VAL A 240 9.70 10.44 24.17
C VAL A 240 9.82 9.01 24.66
N TRP A 241 9.73 8.06 23.74
CA TRP A 241 10.03 6.64 23.96
C TRP A 241 11.42 6.35 23.40
N ALA A 242 12.40 6.19 24.30
CA ALA A 242 13.83 6.11 23.93
C ALA A 242 14.45 4.70 24.05
N GLN A 243 13.69 3.71 24.52
CA GLN A 243 14.21 2.35 24.76
C GLN A 243 14.05 1.47 23.52
N PHE A 244 14.97 1.64 22.57
CA PHE A 244 15.05 0.80 21.39
C PHE A 244 15.76 -0.53 21.68
N VAL A 245 15.17 -1.61 21.20
CA VAL A 245 15.76 -2.95 21.10
C VAL A 245 16.54 -3.09 19.80
N SER A 246 15.99 -2.55 18.70
CA SER A 246 16.60 -2.58 17.37
C SER A 246 16.12 -1.40 16.55
N THR A 247 16.97 -0.91 15.64
CA THR A 247 16.65 0.17 14.72
C THR A 247 17.15 -0.18 13.32
N SER A 248 16.30 -0.01 12.32
CA SER A 248 16.63 -0.11 10.91
C SER A 248 15.83 0.93 10.11
N PRO A 249 16.19 1.20 8.84
CA PRO A 249 15.43 2.12 8.01
C PRO A 249 13.96 1.71 7.78
N ARG A 250 13.61 0.43 7.99
CA ARG A 250 12.26 -0.11 7.74
C ARG A 250 11.51 -0.46 9.01
N GLU A 251 12.22 -0.69 10.11
CA GLU A 251 11.63 -1.18 11.36
C GLU A 251 12.36 -0.62 12.58
N LEU A 252 11.59 -0.16 13.56
CA LEU A 252 12.06 0.17 14.90
C LEU A 252 11.40 -0.77 15.90
N ILE A 253 12.18 -1.40 16.75
CA ILE A 253 11.67 -2.25 17.83
C ILE A 253 11.98 -1.57 19.14
N LEU A 254 10.97 -1.35 19.97
CA LEU A 254 11.11 -0.73 21.30
C LEU A 254 10.23 -1.42 22.33
N ILE A 255 10.47 -1.16 23.60
CA ILE A 255 9.55 -1.57 24.67
C ILE A 255 8.63 -0.40 24.98
N VAL A 256 7.31 -0.61 24.89
CA VAL A 256 6.33 0.41 25.28
C VAL A 256 6.55 0.72 26.76
N PRO A 257 6.70 1.99 27.18
CA PRO A 257 6.93 2.31 28.59
C PRO A 257 5.84 1.73 29.48
N GLY A 258 6.22 1.08 30.59
CA GLY A 258 5.25 0.44 31.49
C GLY A 258 4.24 1.42 32.12
N SER A 259 4.59 2.70 32.22
CA SER A 259 3.71 3.76 32.69
C SER A 259 2.78 4.35 31.62
N ALA A 260 2.94 3.98 30.34
CA ALA A 260 2.11 4.53 29.28
C ALA A 260 0.68 4.00 29.37
N GLN A 261 -0.31 4.90 29.28
CA GLN A 261 -1.73 4.55 29.27
C GLN A 261 -2.55 5.66 28.61
N GLY A 262 -3.52 5.29 27.79
CA GLY A 262 -4.47 6.22 27.19
C GLY A 262 -4.39 6.23 25.66
N PHE A 263 -5.07 7.20 25.05
CA PHE A 263 -5.19 7.33 23.61
C PHE A 263 -4.40 8.55 23.10
N GLY A 264 -3.57 8.38 22.08
CA GLY A 264 -2.78 9.47 21.55
C GLY A 264 -2.09 9.18 20.22
N ALA A 265 -1.54 10.23 19.61
CA ALA A 265 -0.77 10.12 18.38
C ALA A 265 0.67 9.63 18.67
N LEU A 266 1.07 8.57 17.98
CA LEU A 266 2.43 8.08 17.86
C LEU A 266 3.05 8.63 16.57
N SER A 267 4.27 9.15 16.64
CA SER A 267 5.04 9.56 15.46
C SER A 267 6.53 9.29 15.69
N VAL A 268 7.29 9.16 14.60
CA VAL A 268 8.75 9.04 14.65
C VAL A 268 9.35 10.32 14.09
N SER A 269 10.37 10.85 14.77
CA SER A 269 11.22 11.94 14.28
C SER A 269 12.57 11.37 13.85
N VAL A 270 13.02 11.70 12.65
CA VAL A 270 14.33 11.34 12.10
C VAL A 270 14.97 12.62 11.57
N GLY A 271 15.99 13.12 12.26
CA GLY A 271 16.59 14.42 11.95
C GLY A 271 15.55 15.55 12.07
N SER A 272 15.35 16.31 10.98
CA SER A 272 14.34 17.37 10.88
C SER A 272 12.97 16.91 10.37
N GLN A 273 12.82 15.64 10.00
CA GLN A 273 11.59 15.10 9.45
C GLN A 273 10.80 14.33 10.50
N VAL A 274 9.47 14.41 10.39
CA VAL A 274 8.53 13.70 11.26
C VAL A 274 7.58 12.89 10.37
N THR A 275 7.31 11.66 10.78
CA THR A 275 6.38 10.77 10.07
C THR A 275 4.93 11.25 10.18
N ASN A 276 4.02 10.56 9.48
CA ASN A 276 2.60 10.58 9.84
C ASN A 276 2.38 10.18 11.31
N SER A 277 1.21 10.56 11.82
CA SER A 277 0.73 10.15 13.13
C SER A 277 -0.08 8.86 13.04
N VAL A 278 0.16 7.94 13.97
CA VAL A 278 -0.64 6.74 14.19
C VAL A 278 -1.46 6.93 15.47
N LYS A 279 -2.78 6.77 15.39
CA LYS A 279 -3.69 6.83 16.54
C LYS A 279 -3.53 5.55 17.37
N LEU A 280 -2.92 5.67 18.54
CA LEU A 280 -2.53 4.53 19.37
C LEU A 280 -3.26 4.57 20.71
N LEU A 281 -3.95 3.48 21.05
CA LEU A 281 -4.48 3.23 22.39
C LEU A 281 -3.51 2.32 23.16
N VAL A 282 -2.92 2.83 24.24
CA VAL A 282 -2.08 2.04 25.15
C VAL A 282 -2.90 1.62 26.37
N ARG A 283 -2.95 0.31 26.65
CA ARG A 283 -3.60 -0.28 27.82
C ARG A 283 -2.58 -0.81 28.81
N GLN A 284 -2.93 -0.77 30.09
CA GLN A 284 -2.12 -1.38 31.15
C GLN A 284 -2.25 -2.91 31.12
N THR A 285 -1.20 -3.62 31.55
CA THR A 285 -1.16 -5.09 31.53
C THR A 285 -2.29 -5.72 32.34
N THR A 286 -2.74 -5.06 33.40
CA THR A 286 -3.86 -5.48 34.25
C THR A 286 -5.22 -5.39 33.57
N ASP A 287 -5.36 -4.56 32.53
CA ASP A 287 -6.61 -4.37 31.78
C ASP A 287 -6.66 -5.25 30.52
N ALA A 288 -5.57 -5.96 30.21
CA ALA A 288 -5.37 -6.76 28.99
C ALA A 288 -5.58 -8.27 29.23
N ILE A 289 -6.38 -8.66 30.23
CA ILE A 289 -6.55 -10.04 30.72
C ILE A 289 -7.08 -11.03 29.63
N LEU A 290 -7.63 -10.54 28.52
CA LEU A 290 -8.21 -11.38 27.47
C LEU A 290 -7.29 -11.66 26.26
N TRP A 291 -6.02 -11.25 26.30
CA TRP A 291 -5.11 -11.34 25.14
C TRP A 291 -4.21 -12.60 25.14
N SER A 292 -4.60 -13.62 25.90
CA SER A 292 -3.80 -14.84 26.09
C SER A 292 -4.24 -16.04 25.24
N GLU A 293 -4.95 -15.84 24.12
CA GLU A 293 -5.46 -16.98 23.32
C GLU A 293 -5.05 -17.01 21.84
N PHE A 294 -4.17 -16.12 21.38
CA PHE A 294 -3.70 -16.16 19.99
C PHE A 294 -2.17 -16.12 19.94
N GLU A 295 -1.56 -17.27 20.21
CA GLU A 295 -0.25 -17.66 19.63
C GLU A 295 -0.43 -18.12 18.18
#